data_AF-A0A8T3VRS1-F1
#
_entry.id   AF-A0A8T3VRS1-F1
#
_cell.length_a   1.000
_cell.length_b   1.000
_cell.length_c   1.000
_cell.angle_alpha   90.00
_cell.angle_beta   90.00
_cell.angle_gamma   90.00
#
_symmetry.space_group_name_H-M   'P 1'
#
loop_
_entity.id
_entity.type
_entity.pdbx_description
1 polymer ?
#
loop_
_entity_poly.entity_id
_entity_poly.type
_entity_poly.pdbx_seq_one_letter_code
_entity_poly.pdbx_strand_id
1 'polypeptide(L)'
;MKKMNIFLLGGTKDSTELIKHLKSSYDAHILTTTTTEYGSKLAIEAGSNDTIARPLLKDEIIEIIDNSDFDLLIDATHPFAEHITKTSKSVSKICNIKYIRFERPSLSFDDIDDSHIVYAKSFVNAGEIIAEQYPEGNVLHFAGANTMEDVLKNVASERFYPRILKVPKSIEKCEKLGIENDHIIEMKGAASLEENIDLIEKYNASVMITKESGEIGGVIEKIEAANQKDISLLMIKRPVIKELEKEDIVSTLEEFDKKIEKLF
;
A
#
# COMPACT_ATOMS: atom_id res chain seq x y z
N MET A 1 -13.53 31.56 -4.04
CA MET A 1 -13.61 30.53 -2.99
C MET A 1 -12.48 30.80 -2.00
N LYS A 2 -12.65 30.50 -0.70
CA LYS A 2 -11.54 30.60 0.26
C LYS A 2 -10.50 29.56 -0.15
N LYS A 3 -9.22 29.96 -0.20
CA LYS A 3 -8.10 29.05 -0.44
C LYS A 3 -8.04 28.02 0.69
N MET A 4 -8.02 26.73 0.34
CA MET A 4 -7.99 25.62 1.29
C MET A 4 -6.55 25.13 1.49
N ASN A 5 -6.08 25.09 2.74
CA ASN A 5 -4.76 24.58 3.07
C ASN A 5 -4.86 23.11 3.52
N ILE A 6 -4.19 22.22 2.80
CA ILE A 6 -4.28 20.77 2.98
C ILE A 6 -2.91 20.22 3.39
N PHE A 7 -2.90 19.41 4.46
CA PHE A 7 -1.79 18.53 4.76
C PHE A 7 -2.14 17.11 4.32
N LEU A 8 -1.37 16.53 3.41
CA LEU A 8 -1.64 15.23 2.80
C LEU A 8 -0.55 14.22 3.16
N LEU A 9 -0.95 13.10 3.76
CA LEU A 9 -0.09 11.94 3.96
C LEU A 9 -0.20 11.03 2.73
N GLY A 10 0.87 10.86 1.95
CA GLY A 10 0.81 10.24 0.62
C GLY A 10 2.04 9.44 0.23
N GLY A 11 2.25 9.30 -1.08
CA GLY A 11 3.30 8.46 -1.69
C GLY A 11 2.75 7.20 -2.37
N THR A 12 1.44 7.16 -2.62
CA THR A 12 0.75 6.13 -3.40
C THR A 12 0.27 6.72 -4.73
N LYS A 13 -0.06 5.87 -5.71
CA LYS A 13 -0.73 6.31 -6.94
C LYS A 13 -2.04 7.04 -6.63
N ASP A 14 -2.83 6.50 -5.69
CA ASP A 14 -4.08 7.09 -5.22
C ASP A 14 -3.87 8.54 -4.72
N SER A 15 -2.79 8.78 -3.95
CA SER A 15 -2.46 10.13 -3.49
C SER A 15 -2.11 11.08 -4.65
N THR A 16 -1.38 10.60 -5.67
CA THR A 16 -1.03 11.38 -6.86
C THR A 16 -2.29 11.78 -7.65
N GLU A 17 -3.25 10.87 -7.82
CA GLU A 17 -4.52 11.15 -8.49
C GLU A 17 -5.36 12.15 -7.71
N LEU A 18 -5.44 11.98 -6.38
CA LEU A 18 -6.15 12.91 -5.51
C LEU A 18 -5.53 14.32 -5.54
N ILE A 19 -4.20 14.44 -5.52
CA ILE A 19 -3.52 15.75 -5.63
C ILE A 19 -3.89 16.44 -6.94
N LYS A 20 -3.87 15.73 -8.07
CA LYS A 20 -4.26 16.30 -9.37
C LYS A 20 -5.69 16.82 -9.35
N HIS A 21 -6.61 16.01 -8.82
CA HIS A 21 -8.02 16.38 -8.69
C HIS A 21 -8.20 17.60 -7.79
N LEU A 22 -7.54 17.62 -6.63
CA LEU A 22 -7.58 18.75 -5.71
C LEU A 22 -7.11 20.06 -6.38
N LYS A 23 -6.04 19.99 -7.17
CA LYS A 23 -5.50 21.16 -7.88
C LYS A 23 -6.34 21.61 -9.07
N SER A 24 -7.06 20.71 -9.73
CA SER A 24 -7.96 21.07 -10.84
C SER A 24 -9.31 21.59 -10.37
N SER A 25 -9.81 21.09 -9.24
CA SER A 25 -11.19 21.32 -8.80
C SER A 25 -11.30 22.39 -7.71
N TYR A 26 -10.23 22.68 -6.98
CA TYR A 26 -10.24 23.61 -5.84
C TYR A 26 -9.04 24.58 -5.85
N ASP A 27 -9.23 25.76 -5.28
CA ASP A 27 -8.12 26.65 -4.92
C ASP A 27 -7.44 26.12 -3.65
N ALA A 28 -6.55 25.15 -3.82
CA ALA A 28 -5.89 24.44 -2.72
C ALA A 28 -4.38 24.66 -2.69
N HIS A 29 -3.84 24.85 -1.48
CA HIS A 29 -2.43 24.72 -1.17
C HIS A 29 -2.16 23.39 -0.49
N ILE A 30 -1.26 22.59 -1.04
CA ILE A 30 -1.06 21.20 -0.60
C ILE A 30 0.37 21.02 -0.15
N LEU A 31 0.56 20.66 1.13
CA LEU A 31 1.80 20.08 1.63
C LEU A 31 1.64 18.56 1.64
N THR A 32 2.49 17.83 0.92
CA THR A 32 2.44 16.36 0.90
C THR A 32 3.66 15.76 1.62
N THR A 33 3.45 14.93 2.63
CA THR A 33 4.52 14.10 3.20
C THR A 33 4.51 12.71 2.59
N THR A 34 5.70 12.20 2.27
CA THR A 34 5.91 10.85 1.77
C THR A 34 7.11 10.22 2.47
N THR A 35 7.27 8.89 2.38
CA THR A 35 8.40 8.21 3.01
C THR A 35 9.67 8.20 2.17
N THR A 36 9.65 8.74 0.94
CA THR A 36 10.77 8.65 -0.01
C THR A 36 10.85 9.85 -0.95
N GLU A 37 12.05 10.20 -1.40
CA GLU A 37 12.26 11.24 -2.42
C GLU A 37 11.49 10.99 -3.71
N TYR A 38 11.36 9.73 -4.13
CA TYR A 38 10.58 9.37 -5.31
C TYR A 38 9.09 9.70 -5.14
N GLY A 39 8.52 9.41 -3.97
CA GLY A 39 7.14 9.78 -3.64
C GLY A 39 6.93 11.29 -3.65
N SER A 40 7.85 12.05 -3.06
CA SER A 40 7.80 13.51 -3.07
C SER A 40 7.88 14.09 -4.48
N LYS A 41 8.76 13.55 -5.33
CA LYS A 41 8.83 13.96 -6.74
C LYS A 41 7.49 13.74 -7.46
N LEU A 42 6.86 12.59 -7.29
CA LEU A 42 5.55 12.29 -7.88
C LEU A 42 4.45 13.24 -7.36
N ALA A 43 4.50 13.61 -6.07
CA ALA A 43 3.54 14.54 -5.47
C ALA A 43 3.69 15.96 -6.05
N ILE A 44 4.93 16.45 -6.23
CA ILE A 44 5.19 17.74 -6.90
C ILE A 44 4.70 17.71 -8.35
N GLU A 45 5.02 16.65 -9.10
CA GLU A 45 4.56 16.48 -10.49
C GLU A 45 3.03 16.41 -10.60
N ALA A 46 2.34 15.93 -9.56
CA ALA A 46 0.89 15.93 -9.46
C ALA A 46 0.29 17.31 -9.12
N GLY A 47 1.09 18.25 -8.64
CA GLY A 47 0.67 19.61 -8.32
C GLY A 47 0.70 19.97 -6.83
N SER A 48 1.30 19.14 -5.97
CA SER A 48 1.58 19.52 -4.58
C SER A 48 2.45 20.78 -4.55
N ASN A 49 2.16 21.70 -3.63
CA ASN A 49 2.90 22.95 -3.51
C ASN A 49 4.27 22.71 -2.85
N ASP A 50 4.26 21.92 -1.78
CA ASP A 50 5.44 21.56 -1.01
C ASP A 50 5.44 20.06 -0.69
N THR A 51 6.62 19.52 -0.35
CA THR A 51 6.73 18.13 0.09
C THR A 51 7.73 17.91 1.22
N ILE A 52 7.49 16.85 2.01
CA ILE A 52 8.44 16.33 3.02
C ILE A 52 8.76 14.88 2.65
N ALA A 53 10.02 14.61 2.29
CA ALA A 53 10.47 13.31 1.75
C ALA A 53 11.03 12.34 2.81
N ARG A 54 10.38 12.24 3.97
CA ARG A 54 10.80 11.34 5.04
C ARG A 54 9.61 10.89 5.89
N PRO A 55 9.72 9.73 6.59
CA PRO A 55 8.78 9.39 7.65
C PRO A 55 8.72 10.51 8.70
N LEU A 56 7.50 10.79 9.16
CA LEU A 56 7.22 11.71 10.24
C LEU A 56 6.74 10.94 11.47
N LEU A 57 7.25 11.33 12.63
CA LEU A 57 6.75 10.89 13.93
C LEU A 57 5.47 11.64 14.29
N LYS A 58 4.70 11.09 15.23
CA LYS A 58 3.44 11.67 15.68
C LYS A 58 3.57 13.14 16.10
N ASP A 59 4.57 13.45 16.92
CA ASP A 59 4.78 14.80 17.46
C ASP A 59 5.16 15.80 16.36
N GLU A 60 5.91 15.35 15.34
CA GLU A 60 6.24 16.19 14.19
C GLU A 60 5.00 16.53 13.34
N ILE A 61 4.08 15.57 13.17
CA ILE A 61 2.80 15.82 12.46
C ILE A 61 1.96 16.85 13.24
N ILE A 62 1.93 16.75 14.57
CA ILE A 62 1.25 17.72 15.44
C ILE A 62 1.88 19.10 15.29
N GLU A 63 3.21 19.21 15.42
CA GLU A 63 3.93 20.48 15.26
C GLU A 63 3.70 21.12 13.89
N ILE A 64 3.65 20.33 12.80
CA ILE A 64 3.36 20.85 11.46
C ILE A 64 1.94 21.43 11.39
N ILE A 65 0.97 20.73 11.99
CA ILE A 65 -0.43 21.17 12.00
C ILE A 65 -0.60 22.42 12.86
N ASP A 66 0.01 22.47 14.05
CA ASP A 66 -0.15 23.59 14.98
C ASP A 66 0.57 24.86 14.51
N ASN A 67 1.66 24.73 13.74
CA ASN A 67 2.45 25.86 13.24
C ASN A 67 1.96 26.40 11.87
N SER A 68 0.92 25.81 11.28
CA SER A 68 0.41 26.20 9.96
C SER A 68 -1.12 26.24 9.96
N ASP A 69 -1.71 27.13 9.15
CA ASP A 69 -3.18 27.24 9.05
C ASP A 69 -3.78 26.14 8.16
N PHE A 70 -3.57 24.86 8.49
CA PHE A 70 -4.17 23.74 7.75
C PHE A 70 -5.66 23.62 8.07
N ASP A 71 -6.49 23.62 7.04
CA ASP A 71 -7.93 23.42 7.17
C ASP A 71 -8.31 21.92 7.20
N LEU A 72 -7.47 21.06 6.61
CA LEU A 72 -7.79 19.65 6.37
C LEU A 72 -6.53 18.76 6.40
N LEU A 73 -6.60 17.67 7.15
CA LEU A 73 -5.65 16.54 7.09
C LEU A 73 -6.24 15.43 6.22
N ILE A 74 -5.55 15.08 5.13
CA ILE A 74 -5.91 13.95 4.26
C ILE A 74 -4.92 12.82 4.48
N ASP A 75 -5.43 11.64 4.83
CA ASP A 75 -4.67 10.40 4.78
C ASP A 75 -4.96 9.66 3.47
N ALA A 76 -4.02 9.70 2.53
CA ALA A 76 -4.04 8.94 1.27
C ALA A 76 -2.90 7.90 1.21
N THR A 77 -2.44 7.44 2.38
CA THR A 77 -1.42 6.37 2.49
C THR A 77 -1.97 5.01 2.04
N HIS A 78 -1.11 4.02 1.85
CA HIS A 78 -1.54 2.69 1.38
C HIS A 78 -2.60 2.06 2.32
N PRO A 79 -3.60 1.29 1.85
CA PRO A 79 -4.59 0.61 2.69
C PRO A 79 -4.04 -0.36 3.77
N PHE A 80 -2.73 -0.65 3.72
CA PHE A 80 -2.04 -1.53 4.68
C PHE A 80 -1.17 -0.72 5.65
N ALA A 81 -1.18 0.61 5.56
CA ALA A 81 -0.36 1.51 6.36
C ALA A 81 -1.02 1.79 7.72
N GLU A 82 -1.38 0.72 8.44
CA GLU A 82 -2.17 0.78 9.67
C GLU A 82 -1.61 1.76 10.71
N HIS A 83 -0.29 1.73 10.93
CA HIS A 83 0.35 2.57 11.94
C HIS A 83 0.18 4.07 11.66
N ILE A 84 0.44 4.51 10.42
CA ILE A 84 0.34 5.94 10.07
C ILE A 84 -1.12 6.38 10.04
N THR A 85 -2.04 5.53 9.61
CA THR A 85 -3.48 5.84 9.65
C THR A 85 -4.03 5.94 11.07
N LYS A 86 -3.60 5.07 11.99
CA LYS A 86 -3.92 5.23 13.43
C LYS A 86 -3.35 6.53 13.99
N THR A 87 -2.12 6.86 13.58
CA THR A 87 -1.44 8.09 14.01
C THR A 87 -2.17 9.31 13.48
N SER A 88 -2.50 9.37 12.20
CA SER A 88 -3.17 10.50 11.55
C SER A 88 -4.56 10.77 12.15
N LYS A 89 -5.34 9.70 12.41
CA LYS A 89 -6.63 9.81 13.10
C LYS A 89 -6.49 10.23 14.56
N SER A 90 -5.44 9.79 15.26
CA SER A 90 -5.15 10.28 16.62
C SER A 90 -4.76 11.76 16.61
N VAL A 91 -3.94 12.19 15.66
CA VAL A 91 -3.48 13.58 15.54
C VAL A 91 -4.63 14.50 15.16
N SER A 92 -5.53 14.07 14.26
CA SER A 92 -6.68 14.91 13.90
C SER A 92 -7.58 15.23 15.08
N LYS A 93 -7.76 14.27 16.01
CA LYS A 93 -8.46 14.49 17.28
C LYS A 93 -7.72 15.44 18.22
N ILE A 94 -6.39 15.33 18.31
CA ILE A 94 -5.55 16.17 19.18
C ILE A 94 -5.56 17.63 18.70
N CYS A 95 -5.29 17.85 17.41
CA CYS A 95 -5.23 19.18 16.82
C CYS A 95 -6.61 19.75 16.45
N ASN A 96 -7.69 18.98 16.64
CA ASN A 96 -9.05 19.34 16.25
C ASN A 96 -9.16 19.80 14.78
N ILE A 97 -8.46 19.10 13.88
CA ILE A 97 -8.46 19.37 12.44
C ILE A 97 -9.41 18.41 11.72
N LYS A 98 -10.07 18.90 10.67
CA LYS A 98 -10.89 18.04 9.79
C LYS A 98 -10.03 16.94 9.20
N TYR A 99 -10.60 15.74 9.08
CA TYR A 99 -9.87 14.55 8.65
C TYR A 99 -10.64 13.81 7.56
N ILE A 100 -9.95 13.40 6.52
CA ILE A 100 -10.47 12.50 5.48
C ILE A 100 -9.42 11.42 5.22
N ARG A 101 -9.85 10.16 5.24
CA ARG A 101 -9.11 9.01 4.73
C ARG A 101 -9.56 8.76 3.30
N PHE A 102 -8.67 8.97 2.33
CA PHE A 102 -8.91 8.56 0.96
C PHE A 102 -8.36 7.14 0.78
N GLU A 103 -9.26 6.17 0.66
CA GLU A 103 -8.90 4.76 0.55
C GLU A 103 -9.72 4.09 -0.54
N ARG A 104 -9.07 3.63 -1.60
CA ARG A 104 -9.74 2.94 -2.70
C ARG A 104 -10.54 1.72 -2.22
N PRO A 105 -11.64 1.34 -2.90
CA PRO A 105 -12.46 0.20 -2.51
C PRO A 105 -11.66 -1.10 -2.37
N SER A 106 -12.10 -1.98 -1.46
CA SER A 106 -11.74 -3.40 -1.55
C SER A 106 -12.37 -3.99 -2.80
N LEU A 107 -11.67 -4.91 -3.45
CA LEU A 107 -12.26 -5.66 -4.55
C LEU A 107 -13.29 -6.64 -3.98
N SER A 108 -14.45 -6.73 -4.63
CA SER A 108 -15.30 -7.91 -4.47
C SER A 108 -14.76 -9.01 -5.37
N PHE A 109 -14.74 -10.24 -4.86
CA PHE A 109 -14.35 -11.43 -5.63
C PHE A 109 -15.58 -12.19 -6.14
N ASP A 110 -16.79 -11.60 -6.09
CA ASP A 110 -18.04 -12.29 -6.42
C ASP A 110 -18.06 -12.93 -7.82
N ASP A 111 -17.33 -12.34 -8.78
CA ASP A 111 -17.21 -12.83 -10.17
C ASP A 111 -15.83 -13.46 -10.48
N ILE A 112 -15.00 -13.69 -9.46
CA ILE A 112 -13.64 -14.23 -9.61
C ILE A 112 -13.59 -15.61 -8.93
N ASP A 113 -13.03 -16.60 -9.61
CA ASP A 113 -12.76 -17.91 -9.00
C ASP A 113 -11.72 -17.75 -7.87
N ASP A 114 -12.18 -17.88 -6.63
CA ASP A 114 -11.38 -17.73 -5.42
C ASP A 114 -10.90 -19.07 -4.85
N SER A 115 -11.06 -20.18 -5.58
CA SER A 115 -10.77 -21.53 -5.09
C SER A 115 -9.30 -21.76 -4.69
N HIS A 116 -8.36 -21.05 -5.31
CA HIS A 116 -6.93 -21.10 -4.97
C HIS A 116 -6.51 -20.05 -3.92
N ILE A 117 -7.44 -19.23 -3.42
CA ILE A 117 -7.12 -18.20 -2.42
C ILE A 117 -7.10 -18.81 -1.03
N VAL A 118 -5.96 -18.64 -0.35
CA VAL A 118 -5.82 -18.99 1.07
C VAL A 118 -5.59 -17.72 1.87
N TYR A 119 -6.49 -17.42 2.81
CA TYR A 119 -6.38 -16.20 3.61
C TYR A 119 -5.45 -16.39 4.81
N ALA A 120 -4.43 -15.53 4.90
CA ALA A 120 -3.54 -15.44 6.06
C ALA A 120 -3.87 -14.22 6.93
N LYS A 121 -3.73 -14.37 8.26
CA LYS A 121 -4.03 -13.30 9.23
C LYS A 121 -2.91 -12.26 9.34
N SER A 122 -1.68 -12.66 8.99
CA SER A 122 -0.47 -11.83 9.03
C SER A 122 0.61 -12.45 8.14
N PHE A 123 1.71 -11.74 7.92
CA PHE A 123 2.85 -12.30 7.18
C PHE A 123 3.57 -13.43 7.92
N VAL A 124 3.60 -13.39 9.26
CA VAL A 124 4.10 -14.50 10.08
C VAL A 124 3.24 -15.74 9.86
N ASN A 125 1.91 -15.56 9.94
CA ASN A 125 0.96 -16.64 9.71
C ASN A 125 0.98 -17.15 8.26
N ALA A 126 1.24 -16.28 7.27
CA ALA A 126 1.47 -16.73 5.90
C ALA A 126 2.70 -17.66 5.82
N GLY A 127 3.80 -17.33 6.51
CA GLY A 127 4.96 -18.21 6.60
C GLY A 127 4.64 -19.56 7.26
N GLU A 128 3.86 -19.57 8.34
CA GLU A 128 3.41 -20.80 9.02
C GLU A 128 2.59 -21.70 8.07
N ILE A 129 1.62 -21.12 7.34
CA ILE A 129 0.81 -21.85 6.36
C ILE A 129 1.69 -22.44 5.25
N ILE A 130 2.70 -21.69 4.78
CA ILE A 130 3.66 -22.18 3.78
C ILE A 130 4.45 -23.37 4.29
N ALA A 131 4.98 -23.26 5.51
CA ALA A 131 5.77 -24.34 6.11
C ALA A 131 4.95 -25.63 6.29
N GLU A 132 3.67 -25.51 6.63
CA GLU A 132 2.78 -26.64 6.90
C GLU A 132 2.18 -27.27 5.62
N GLN A 133 1.73 -26.45 4.68
CA GLN A 133 0.89 -26.89 3.55
C GLN A 133 1.64 -26.89 2.21
N TYR A 134 2.73 -26.12 2.09
CA TYR A 134 3.49 -25.96 0.85
C TYR A 134 5.01 -26.21 1.09
N PRO A 135 5.39 -27.41 1.59
CA PRO A 135 6.76 -27.72 1.96
C PRO A 135 7.72 -27.82 0.76
N GLU A 136 7.19 -28.04 -0.44
CA GLU A 136 7.94 -28.16 -1.69
C GLU A 136 7.61 -27.02 -2.67
N GLY A 137 8.51 -26.82 -3.64
CA GLY A 137 8.40 -25.72 -4.61
C GLY A 137 8.81 -24.37 -4.03
N ASN A 138 8.77 -23.34 -4.88
CA ASN A 138 9.24 -22.01 -4.54
C ASN A 138 8.10 -21.04 -4.19
N VAL A 139 8.45 -19.99 -3.47
CA VAL A 139 7.52 -18.98 -2.94
C VAL A 139 7.75 -17.66 -3.66
N LEU A 140 6.74 -17.20 -4.40
CA LEU A 140 6.74 -15.85 -4.98
C LEU A 140 6.19 -14.86 -3.97
N HIS A 141 6.98 -13.89 -3.53
CA HIS A 141 6.55 -12.90 -2.54
C HIS A 141 6.27 -11.53 -3.17
N PHE A 142 5.00 -11.26 -3.47
CA PHE A 142 4.55 -10.03 -4.13
C PHE A 142 3.85 -9.05 -3.18
N ALA A 143 4.23 -9.07 -1.89
CA ALA A 143 3.69 -8.18 -0.86
C ALA A 143 4.66 -7.06 -0.42
N GLY A 144 5.85 -6.99 -1.01
CA GLY A 144 6.82 -5.91 -0.88
C GLY A 144 7.92 -6.15 0.16
N ALA A 145 9.04 -5.43 0.04
CA ALA A 145 10.26 -5.70 0.80
C ALA A 145 10.09 -5.65 2.34
N ASN A 146 9.18 -4.81 2.85
CA ASN A 146 9.00 -4.67 4.29
C ASN A 146 8.34 -5.88 4.97
N THR A 147 7.72 -6.79 4.21
CA THR A 147 6.98 -7.93 4.74
C THR A 147 7.73 -9.26 4.65
N MET A 148 8.91 -9.27 4.02
CA MET A 148 9.70 -10.48 3.79
C MET A 148 10.16 -11.14 5.08
N GLU A 149 10.65 -10.34 6.03
CA GLU A 149 11.21 -10.81 7.30
C GLU A 149 10.22 -11.63 8.12
N ASP A 150 8.94 -11.26 8.12
CA ASP A 150 7.91 -11.99 8.85
C ASP A 150 7.61 -13.36 8.23
N VAL A 151 7.64 -13.47 6.90
CA VAL A 151 7.43 -14.75 6.20
C VAL A 151 8.65 -15.66 6.38
N LEU A 152 9.86 -15.11 6.26
CA LEU A 152 11.12 -15.84 6.36
C LEU A 152 11.40 -16.41 7.77
N LYS A 153 10.62 -16.04 8.79
CA LYS A 153 10.65 -16.73 10.10
C LYS A 153 10.31 -18.21 10.00
N ASN A 154 9.52 -18.59 9.00
CA ASN A 154 9.03 -19.96 8.81
C ASN A 154 9.36 -20.54 7.42
N VAL A 155 9.94 -19.74 6.51
CA VAL A 155 10.24 -20.12 5.13
C VAL A 155 11.73 -19.92 4.84
N ALA A 156 12.37 -20.93 4.28
CA ALA A 156 13.79 -20.89 3.91
C ALA A 156 14.04 -19.88 2.77
N SER A 157 15.10 -19.07 2.87
CA SER A 157 15.39 -18.02 1.88
C SER A 157 15.79 -18.57 0.51
N GLU A 158 16.29 -19.80 0.46
CA GLU A 158 16.67 -20.54 -0.75
C GLU A 158 15.45 -20.89 -1.62
N ARG A 159 14.23 -20.85 -1.06
CA ARG A 159 12.97 -21.08 -1.81
C ARG A 159 12.18 -19.80 -2.02
N PHE A 160 12.73 -18.63 -1.65
CA PHE A 160 11.97 -17.39 -1.52
C PHE A 160 12.38 -16.36 -2.57
N TYR A 161 11.43 -16.01 -3.44
CA TYR A 161 11.62 -15.13 -4.59
C TYR A 161 10.81 -13.85 -4.42
N PRO A 162 11.38 -12.81 -3.78
CA PRO A 162 10.66 -11.57 -3.57
C PRO A 162 10.63 -10.68 -4.79
N ARG A 163 9.47 -10.05 -5.03
CA ARG A 163 9.35 -8.94 -5.97
C ARG A 163 9.53 -7.61 -5.26
N ILE A 164 10.57 -6.87 -5.62
CA ILE A 164 10.92 -5.58 -5.00
C ILE A 164 11.11 -4.46 -6.02
N LEU A 165 10.92 -3.21 -5.57
CA LEU A 165 11.39 -2.05 -6.32
C LEU A 165 12.91 -2.02 -6.28
N LYS A 166 13.54 -1.71 -7.42
CA LYS A 166 14.99 -1.49 -7.54
C LYS A 166 15.41 -0.19 -6.85
N VAL A 167 15.47 -0.22 -5.53
CA VAL A 167 15.98 0.87 -4.68
C VAL A 167 16.99 0.31 -3.68
N PRO A 168 18.06 1.03 -3.33
CA PRO A 168 19.16 0.52 -2.51
C PRO A 168 18.68 -0.13 -1.20
N LYS A 169 17.73 0.50 -0.51
CA LYS A 169 17.16 0.00 0.75
C LYS A 169 16.45 -1.35 0.62
N SER A 170 15.80 -1.62 -0.52
CA SER A 170 15.12 -2.90 -0.74
C SER A 170 16.13 -4.01 -1.01
N ILE A 171 17.18 -3.72 -1.78
CA ILE A 171 18.26 -4.66 -2.10
C ILE A 171 19.03 -5.01 -0.83
N GLU A 172 19.46 -4.00 -0.06
CA GLU A 172 20.14 -4.19 1.24
C GLU A 172 19.29 -5.04 2.20
N LYS A 173 17.96 -4.89 2.17
CA LYS A 173 17.06 -5.71 2.99
C LYS A 173 17.03 -7.17 2.52
N CYS A 174 17.07 -7.45 1.22
CA CYS A 174 17.19 -8.82 0.70
C CYS A 174 18.51 -9.46 1.15
N GLU A 175 19.63 -8.75 1.02
CA GLU A 175 20.96 -9.24 1.44
C GLU A 175 21.01 -9.59 2.93
N LYS A 176 20.48 -8.71 3.79
CA LYS A 176 20.40 -8.95 5.25
C LYS A 176 19.53 -10.15 5.63
N LEU A 177 18.55 -10.48 4.79
CA LEU A 177 17.66 -11.61 4.99
C LEU A 177 18.18 -12.90 4.35
N GLY A 178 19.40 -12.90 3.81
CA GLY A 178 20.01 -14.09 3.21
C GLY A 178 19.36 -14.51 1.89
N ILE A 179 18.73 -13.58 1.17
CA ILE A 179 18.12 -13.83 -0.13
C ILE A 179 19.20 -13.71 -1.21
N GLU A 180 19.36 -14.75 -2.02
CA GLU A 180 20.33 -14.76 -3.11
C GLU A 180 19.97 -13.75 -4.21
N ASN A 181 20.97 -13.14 -4.84
CA ASN A 181 20.75 -12.05 -5.81
C ASN A 181 19.93 -12.50 -7.03
N ASP A 182 20.02 -13.75 -7.45
CA ASP A 182 19.25 -14.33 -8.54
C ASP A 182 17.80 -14.70 -8.15
N HIS A 183 17.49 -14.70 -6.85
CA HIS A 183 16.12 -14.85 -6.34
C HIS A 183 15.35 -13.51 -6.30
N ILE A 184 16.05 -12.38 -6.45
CA ILE A 184 15.45 -11.05 -6.38
C ILE A 184 14.79 -10.70 -7.72
N ILE A 185 13.47 -10.52 -7.70
CA ILE A 185 12.69 -10.08 -8.86
C ILE A 185 12.53 -8.56 -8.80
N GLU A 186 13.40 -7.84 -9.50
CA GLU A 186 13.31 -6.38 -9.61
C GLU A 186 12.21 -5.98 -10.60
N MET A 187 11.18 -5.28 -10.14
CA MET A 187 10.08 -4.86 -11.03
C MET A 187 9.48 -3.51 -10.62
N LYS A 188 9.06 -2.71 -11.59
CA LYS A 188 8.34 -1.45 -11.36
C LYS A 188 6.86 -1.64 -11.66
N GLY A 189 6.01 -1.41 -10.66
CA GLY A 189 4.54 -1.50 -10.82
C GLY A 189 3.97 -2.89 -10.54
N ALA A 190 2.71 -3.08 -10.93
CA ALA A 190 2.05 -4.38 -10.91
C ALA A 190 2.43 -5.16 -12.17
N ALA A 191 2.49 -6.50 -12.06
CA ALA A 191 2.79 -7.40 -13.17
C ALA A 191 1.50 -7.69 -13.94
N SER A 192 1.57 -7.85 -15.25
CA SER A 192 0.47 -8.40 -16.05
C SER A 192 0.20 -9.86 -15.68
N LEU A 193 -0.92 -10.40 -16.15
CA LEU A 193 -1.25 -11.81 -16.04
C LEU A 193 -0.13 -12.71 -16.62
N GLU A 194 0.31 -12.40 -17.84
CA GLU A 194 1.37 -13.14 -18.54
C GLU A 194 2.69 -13.07 -17.77
N GLU A 195 3.07 -11.90 -17.26
CA GLU A 195 4.28 -11.76 -16.44
C GLU A 195 4.19 -12.59 -15.15
N ASN A 196 3.04 -12.63 -14.48
CA ASN A 196 2.86 -13.48 -13.30
C ASN A 196 2.98 -14.97 -13.66
N ILE A 197 2.38 -15.39 -14.78
CA ILE A 197 2.49 -16.75 -15.32
C ILE A 197 3.95 -17.12 -15.60
N ASP A 198 4.68 -16.26 -16.30
CA ASP A 198 6.09 -16.49 -16.63
C ASP A 198 6.94 -16.62 -15.36
N LEU A 199 6.67 -15.81 -14.34
CA LEU A 199 7.37 -15.89 -13.05
C LEU A 199 7.05 -17.20 -12.31
N ILE A 200 5.80 -17.66 -12.33
CA ILE A 200 5.39 -18.94 -11.71
C ILE A 200 6.16 -20.10 -12.35
N GLU A 201 6.20 -20.15 -13.69
CA GLU A 201 6.89 -21.22 -14.42
C GLU A 201 8.41 -21.14 -14.25
N LYS A 202 8.99 -19.95 -14.48
CA LYS A 202 10.44 -19.73 -14.40
C LYS A 202 11.02 -20.15 -13.07
N TYR A 203 10.31 -19.86 -11.98
CA TYR A 203 10.77 -20.14 -10.64
C TYR A 203 10.16 -21.40 -10.04
N ASN A 204 9.39 -22.19 -10.79
CA ASN A 204 8.72 -23.40 -10.28
C ASN A 204 7.98 -23.14 -8.95
N ALA A 205 7.18 -22.08 -8.93
CA ALA A 205 6.51 -21.62 -7.73
C ALA A 205 5.32 -22.52 -7.40
N SER A 206 5.15 -22.90 -6.14
CA SER A 206 3.98 -23.62 -5.64
C SER A 206 2.98 -22.70 -4.94
N VAL A 207 3.44 -21.52 -4.52
CA VAL A 207 2.62 -20.55 -3.80
C VAL A 207 3.06 -19.11 -4.08
N MET A 208 2.08 -18.23 -4.22
CA MET A 208 2.28 -16.78 -4.34
C MET A 208 1.69 -16.06 -3.13
N ILE A 209 2.44 -15.11 -2.56
CA ILE A 209 1.97 -14.27 -1.44
C ILE A 209 1.61 -12.89 -1.98
N THR A 210 0.42 -12.40 -1.65
CA THR A 210 0.00 -11.04 -1.99
C THR A 210 -0.83 -10.35 -0.91
N LYS A 211 -0.98 -9.04 -1.06
CA LYS A 211 -1.88 -8.20 -0.26
C LYS A 211 -3.17 -7.99 -1.06
N GLU A 212 -4.28 -7.88 -0.35
CA GLU A 212 -5.57 -7.41 -0.87
C GLU A 212 -5.52 -5.91 -1.23
N SER A 213 -4.66 -5.57 -2.20
CA SER A 213 -4.33 -4.20 -2.56
C SER A 213 -5.34 -3.59 -3.54
N GLY A 214 -6.42 -4.28 -3.95
CA GLY A 214 -7.39 -3.77 -4.93
C GLY A 214 -6.83 -3.73 -6.36
N GLU A 215 -7.61 -3.18 -7.31
CA GLU A 215 -7.31 -3.22 -8.76
C GLU A 215 -5.93 -2.64 -9.11
N ILE A 216 -5.59 -1.45 -8.61
CA ILE A 216 -4.32 -0.79 -8.89
C ILE A 216 -3.10 -1.63 -8.46
N GLY A 217 -3.29 -2.55 -7.49
CA GLY A 217 -2.26 -3.48 -7.04
C GLY A 217 -2.09 -4.72 -7.91
N GLY A 218 -2.93 -4.89 -8.93
CA GLY A 218 -2.98 -6.02 -9.85
C GLY A 218 -3.35 -7.33 -9.15
N VAL A 219 -4.33 -7.30 -8.22
CA VAL A 219 -4.72 -8.50 -7.46
C VAL A 219 -5.44 -9.50 -8.36
N ILE A 220 -6.24 -9.02 -9.32
CA ILE A 220 -7.00 -9.87 -10.26
C ILE A 220 -6.05 -10.71 -11.10
N GLU A 221 -5.03 -10.08 -11.69
CA GLU A 221 -4.03 -10.74 -12.52
C GLU A 221 -3.22 -11.80 -11.76
N LYS A 222 -3.06 -11.65 -10.43
CA LYS A 222 -2.42 -12.66 -9.58
C LYS A 222 -3.33 -13.84 -9.29
N ILE A 223 -4.63 -13.59 -9.08
CA ILE A 223 -5.63 -14.64 -8.87
C ILE A 223 -5.76 -15.45 -10.16
N GLU A 224 -5.94 -14.78 -11.30
CA GLU A 224 -6.02 -15.44 -12.60
C GLU A 224 -4.76 -16.26 -12.92
N ALA A 225 -3.56 -15.73 -12.63
CA ALA A 225 -2.32 -16.48 -12.82
C ALA A 225 -2.24 -17.72 -11.93
N ALA A 226 -2.66 -17.59 -10.66
CA ALA A 226 -2.69 -18.70 -9.71
C ALA A 226 -3.65 -19.81 -10.18
N ASN A 227 -4.86 -19.44 -10.62
CA ASN A 227 -5.86 -20.36 -11.12
C ASN A 227 -5.38 -21.06 -12.41
N GLN A 228 -4.78 -20.32 -13.35
CA GLN A 228 -4.28 -20.89 -14.61
C GLN A 228 -3.10 -21.85 -14.42
N LYS A 229 -2.29 -21.65 -13.38
CA LYS A 229 -1.13 -22.48 -13.06
C LYS A 229 -1.36 -23.48 -11.95
N ASP A 230 -2.58 -23.54 -11.42
CA ASP A 230 -2.97 -24.44 -10.33
C ASP A 230 -2.06 -24.32 -9.10
N ILE A 231 -1.73 -23.07 -8.73
CA ILE A 231 -0.92 -22.76 -7.53
C ILE A 231 -1.76 -22.00 -6.51
N SER A 232 -1.37 -22.06 -5.24
CA SER A 232 -2.10 -21.33 -4.20
C SER A 232 -1.72 -19.85 -4.15
N LEU A 233 -2.70 -18.98 -3.94
CA LEU A 233 -2.50 -17.56 -3.67
C LEU A 233 -2.77 -17.25 -2.20
N LEU A 234 -1.72 -17.11 -1.41
CA LEU A 234 -1.81 -16.65 -0.02
C LEU A 234 -2.08 -15.15 0.04
N MET A 235 -3.30 -14.79 0.43
CA MET A 235 -3.75 -13.42 0.49
C MET A 235 -3.82 -12.91 1.94
N ILE A 236 -3.15 -11.79 2.18
CA ILE A 236 -3.29 -11.04 3.44
C ILE A 236 -4.40 -10.01 3.25
N LYS A 237 -5.44 -10.09 4.09
CA LYS A 237 -6.57 -9.15 4.09
C LYS A 237 -6.12 -7.76 4.55
N ARG A 238 -6.86 -6.73 4.13
CA ARG A 238 -6.64 -5.37 4.64
C ARG A 238 -6.80 -5.33 6.17
N PRO A 239 -5.93 -4.60 6.90
CA PRO A 239 -6.06 -4.47 8.35
C PRO A 239 -7.33 -3.68 8.70
N VAL A 240 -8.06 -4.13 9.72
CA VAL A 240 -9.20 -3.40 10.27
C VAL A 240 -8.71 -2.38 11.29
N ILE A 241 -8.84 -1.10 10.98
CA ILE A 241 -8.42 0.01 11.85
C ILE A 241 -9.62 0.45 12.69
N LYS A 242 -9.62 0.12 13.99
CA LYS A 242 -10.75 0.37 14.90
C LYS A 242 -11.02 1.85 15.16
N GLU A 243 -9.99 2.68 14.99
CA GLU A 243 -10.03 4.12 15.23
C GLU A 243 -10.70 4.91 14.10
N LEU A 244 -10.83 4.29 12.91
CA LEU A 244 -11.51 4.89 11.76
C LEU A 244 -13.01 4.64 11.82
N GLU A 245 -13.78 5.70 11.63
CA GLU A 245 -15.21 5.65 11.44
C GLU A 245 -15.52 5.57 9.95
N LYS A 246 -16.64 4.94 9.56
CA LYS A 246 -17.03 4.87 8.13
C LYS A 246 -17.14 6.25 7.50
N GLU A 247 -17.51 7.26 8.27
CA GLU A 247 -17.63 8.64 7.80
C GLU A 247 -16.30 9.31 7.50
N ASP A 248 -15.18 8.80 8.03
CA ASP A 248 -13.85 9.31 7.73
C ASP A 248 -13.39 8.91 6.32
N ILE A 249 -13.94 7.80 5.80
CA ILE A 249 -13.42 7.13 4.61
C ILE A 249 -14.21 7.55 3.38
N VAL A 250 -13.49 7.93 2.33
CA VAL A 250 -14.01 8.11 0.98
C VAL A 250 -13.18 7.28 0.02
N SER A 251 -13.84 6.65 -0.94
CA SER A 251 -13.21 5.67 -1.83
C SER A 251 -13.10 6.13 -3.29
N THR A 252 -13.83 7.18 -3.65
CA THR A 252 -13.84 7.76 -4.99
C THR A 252 -13.67 9.28 -4.92
N LEU A 253 -13.23 9.89 -6.03
CA LEU A 253 -13.14 11.34 -6.12
C LEU A 253 -14.52 12.02 -5.98
N GLU A 254 -15.59 11.37 -6.44
CA GLU A 254 -16.96 11.87 -6.27
C GLU A 254 -17.40 11.87 -4.79
N GLU A 255 -17.10 10.80 -4.05
CA GLU A 255 -17.35 10.74 -2.61
C GLU A 255 -16.52 11.78 -1.87
N PHE A 256 -15.26 11.98 -2.29
CA PHE A 256 -14.38 13.00 -1.76
C PHE A 256 -14.97 14.40 -1.94
N ASP A 257 -15.44 14.74 -3.14
CA ASP A 257 -16.03 16.06 -3.43
C ASP A 257 -17.27 16.32 -2.58
N LYS A 258 -18.18 15.35 -2.49
CA LYS A 258 -19.36 15.41 -1.61
C LYS A 258 -18.98 15.58 -0.14
N LYS A 259 -17.83 15.03 0.29
CA LYS A 259 -17.33 15.18 1.66
C LYS A 259 -16.75 16.58 1.89
N ILE A 260 -16.00 17.13 0.92
CA ILE A 260 -15.47 18.50 0.99
C ILE A 260 -16.61 19.52 1.10
N GLU A 261 -17.65 19.41 0.28
CA GLU A 261 -18.83 20.30 0.31
C GLU A 261 -19.59 20.28 1.64
N LYS A 262 -19.55 19.16 2.37
CA LYS A 262 -20.16 19.06 3.71
C LYS A 262 -19.29 19.68 4.81
N LEU A 263 -18.00 19.77 4.57
CA LEU A 263 -17.02 20.23 5.55
C LEU A 263 -16.76 21.74 5.48
N PHE A 264 -16.99 22.38 4.33
CA PHE A 264 -16.68 23.78 4.05
C PHE A 264 -17.84 24.49 3.37
#